data_AF-A0A8S3I1D7-F1
#
_entry.id   AF-A0A8S3I1D7-F1
#
_cell.length_a   1.000
_cell.length_b   1.000
_cell.length_c   1.000
_cell.angle_alpha   90.00
_cell.angle_beta   90.00
_cell.angle_gamma   90.00
#
_symmetry.space_group_name_H-M   'P 1'
#
loop_
_entity.id
_entity.type
_entity.pdbx_description
1 polymer ?
#
loop_
_entity_poly.entity_id
_entity_poly.type
_entity_poly.pdbx_seq_one_letter_code
_entity_poly.pdbx_strand_id
1 'polypeptide(L)'
;MQNFRSKLSDFQREQYRNHDAAARKRARAASKHQSNASFGSKQSLGKSVKKVKKNLPQDPAKQKLVIQAIAQSIGLLGPSLHKRNTRNLSCKLKDDIVKFYCRDDISYQMPGKRDTIVVRQNGTKSTHQKRILLYNIREAPQLFLSERSGSALDLSKTSFAELRPQYVMIKALMGHRVCVCAYHENVNLLLEALAKHVKGGFCSDLHTFTSSLIKVEGNIVDFTIKIQWLQWTNNNGRSEKEESEGTVKSCVQHLSSLIQQYLSHVFIK
;
A
#
# COMPACT_ATOMS: atom_id res chain seq x y z
N MET A 1 -40.66 -58.59 50.26
CA MET A 1 -41.75 -57.91 49.52
C MET A 1 -41.89 -58.54 48.15
N GLN A 2 -42.93 -59.34 47.92
CA GLN A 2 -43.15 -60.01 46.62
C GLN A 2 -43.44 -58.96 45.54
N ASN A 3 -42.74 -59.07 44.40
CA ASN A 3 -42.79 -58.12 43.29
C ASN A 3 -44.23 -58.07 42.73
N PHE A 4 -44.96 -56.97 42.96
CA PHE A 4 -46.39 -56.84 42.63
C PHE A 4 -46.73 -57.18 41.16
N ARG A 5 -45.73 -57.06 40.27
CA ARG A 5 -45.80 -57.41 38.85
C ARG A 5 -45.96 -58.90 38.54
N SER A 6 -45.56 -59.81 39.43
CA SER A 6 -45.63 -61.25 39.17
C SER A 6 -47.03 -61.86 39.39
N LYS A 7 -47.92 -61.18 40.13
CA LYS A 7 -49.31 -61.63 40.41
C LYS A 7 -50.36 -61.09 39.44
N LEU A 8 -49.97 -60.26 38.47
CA LEU A 8 -50.87 -59.73 37.46
C LEU A 8 -51.17 -60.79 36.40
N SER A 9 -52.44 -60.93 36.01
CA SER A 9 -52.83 -61.76 34.87
C SER A 9 -52.20 -61.22 33.58
N ASP A 10 -52.04 -62.06 32.56
CA ASP A 10 -51.40 -61.63 31.32
C ASP A 10 -52.12 -60.46 30.65
N PHE A 11 -53.45 -60.42 30.78
CA PHE A 11 -54.28 -59.29 30.36
C PHE A 11 -53.91 -57.99 31.09
N GLN A 12 -53.72 -58.04 32.42
CA GLN A 12 -53.34 -56.86 33.21
C GLN A 12 -51.92 -56.40 32.88
N ARG A 13 -50.98 -57.32 32.63
CA ARG A 13 -49.62 -56.98 32.18
C ARG A 13 -49.63 -56.28 30.83
N GLU A 14 -50.50 -56.73 29.92
CA GLU A 14 -50.68 -56.11 28.61
C GLU A 14 -51.28 -54.71 28.72
N GLN A 15 -52.28 -54.51 29.57
CA GLN A 15 -52.82 -53.17 29.89
C GLN A 15 -51.72 -52.23 30.43
N TYR A 16 -50.86 -52.72 31.33
CA TYR A 16 -49.73 -51.93 31.83
C TYR A 16 -48.70 -51.59 30.74
N ARG A 17 -48.36 -52.55 29.87
CA ARG A 17 -47.48 -52.31 28.71
C ARG A 17 -48.08 -51.27 27.76
N ASN A 18 -49.37 -51.37 27.49
CA ASN A 18 -50.08 -50.42 26.64
C ASN A 18 -50.17 -49.03 27.26
N HIS A 19 -50.38 -48.94 28.58
CA HIS A 19 -50.35 -47.68 29.32
C HIS A 19 -48.96 -47.05 29.32
N ASP A 20 -47.89 -47.81 29.58
CA ASP A 20 -46.51 -47.30 29.52
C ASP A 20 -46.12 -46.88 28.10
N ALA A 21 -46.51 -47.66 27.09
CA ALA A 21 -46.33 -47.32 25.68
C ALA A 21 -47.08 -46.03 25.29
N ALA A 22 -48.32 -45.86 25.77
CA ALA A 22 -49.12 -44.65 25.57
C ALA A 22 -48.51 -43.44 26.29
N ALA A 23 -48.01 -43.61 27.52
CA ALA A 23 -47.31 -42.58 28.28
C ALA A 23 -46.01 -42.15 27.57
N ARG A 24 -45.21 -43.10 27.08
CA ARG A 24 -44.02 -42.82 26.26
C ARG A 24 -44.38 -42.12 24.94
N LYS A 25 -45.50 -42.49 24.31
CA LYS A 25 -46.00 -41.83 23.08
C LYS A 25 -46.43 -40.38 23.35
N ARG A 26 -47.13 -40.13 24.46
CA ARG A 26 -47.51 -38.78 24.93
C ARG A 26 -46.28 -37.94 25.27
N ALA A 27 -45.30 -38.49 25.99
CA ALA A 27 -44.05 -37.79 26.32
C ALA A 27 -43.23 -37.44 25.05
N ARG A 28 -43.16 -38.35 24.07
CA ARG A 28 -42.53 -38.08 22.77
C ARG A 28 -43.24 -36.98 21.99
N ALA A 29 -44.58 -37.00 21.97
CA ALA A 29 -45.40 -35.96 21.32
C ALA A 29 -45.22 -34.59 22.00
N ALA A 30 -45.21 -34.54 23.33
CA ALA A 30 -44.96 -33.32 24.09
C ALA A 30 -43.56 -32.74 23.81
N SER A 31 -42.53 -33.58 23.68
CA SER A 31 -41.16 -33.13 23.35
C SER A 31 -41.00 -32.58 21.93
N LYS A 32 -41.95 -32.87 21.03
CA LYS A 32 -41.95 -32.47 19.62
C LYS A 32 -42.32 -31.00 19.43
N HIS A 33 -43.02 -30.41 20.41
CA HIS A 33 -43.45 -29.01 20.37
C HIS A 33 -42.34 -27.99 20.72
N GLN A 34 -41.15 -28.44 21.11
CA GLN A 34 -40.05 -27.57 21.54
C GLN A 34 -38.75 -27.76 20.75
N SER A 35 -38.78 -28.47 19.61
CA SER A 35 -37.59 -28.70 18.80
C SER A 35 -37.62 -27.94 17.48
N ASN A 36 -36.70 -26.97 17.36
CA ASN A 36 -36.13 -26.41 16.12
C ASN A 36 -36.85 -26.83 14.83
N ALA A 37 -37.80 -26.02 14.40
CA ALA A 37 -38.71 -26.25 13.28
C ALA A 37 -38.04 -26.59 11.92
N SER A 38 -36.72 -26.48 11.80
CA SER A 38 -35.98 -26.72 10.55
C SER A 38 -35.26 -28.07 10.45
N PHE A 39 -35.07 -28.82 11.55
CA PHE A 39 -34.40 -30.13 11.53
C PHE A 39 -35.39 -31.25 11.88
N GLY A 40 -35.56 -32.23 10.97
CA GLY A 40 -36.57 -33.30 11.10
C GLY A 40 -36.39 -34.25 12.29
N SER A 41 -35.22 -34.25 12.96
CA SER A 41 -35.01 -35.00 14.22
C SER A 41 -33.84 -34.44 15.05
N LYS A 42 -33.85 -34.70 16.37
CA LYS A 42 -32.72 -34.34 17.26
C LYS A 42 -31.41 -35.01 16.82
N GLN A 43 -31.49 -36.23 16.28
CA GLN A 43 -30.33 -36.96 15.76
C GLN A 43 -29.73 -36.27 14.53
N SER A 44 -30.56 -35.70 13.65
CA SER A 44 -30.10 -34.97 12.46
C SER A 44 -29.34 -33.69 12.81
N LEU A 45 -29.82 -32.96 13.83
CA LEU A 45 -29.12 -31.79 14.37
C LEU A 45 -27.78 -32.18 14.97
N GLY A 46 -27.74 -33.21 15.82
CA GLY A 46 -26.49 -33.68 16.45
C GLY A 46 -25.43 -34.11 15.44
N LYS A 47 -25.83 -34.78 14.35
CA LYS A 47 -24.92 -35.14 13.24
C LYS A 47 -24.35 -33.90 12.55
N SER A 48 -25.19 -32.89 12.31
CA SER A 48 -24.78 -31.64 11.66
C SER A 48 -23.81 -30.84 12.53
N VAL A 49 -24.12 -30.71 13.83
CA VAL A 49 -23.24 -30.05 14.81
C VAL A 49 -21.88 -30.76 14.89
N LYS A 50 -21.86 -32.10 14.88
CA LYS A 50 -20.61 -32.87 14.91
C LYS A 50 -19.73 -32.62 13.68
N LYS A 51 -20.33 -32.49 12.49
CA LYS A 51 -19.59 -32.13 11.25
C LYS A 51 -18.99 -30.74 11.35
N VAL A 52 -19.74 -29.75 11.84
CA VAL A 52 -19.24 -28.37 12.00
C VAL A 52 -18.12 -28.34 13.04
N LYS A 53 -18.30 -28.98 14.20
CA LYS A 53 -17.30 -29.01 15.28
C LYS A 53 -15.97 -29.63 14.84
N LYS A 54 -16.00 -30.65 13.97
CA LYS A 54 -14.77 -31.26 13.42
C LYS A 54 -13.94 -30.28 12.58
N ASN A 55 -14.59 -29.32 11.93
CA ASN A 55 -13.93 -28.36 11.03
C ASN A 55 -13.61 -27.02 11.72
N LEU A 56 -13.97 -26.85 13.00
CA LEU A 56 -13.59 -25.66 13.76
C LEU A 56 -12.13 -25.76 14.23
N PRO A 57 -11.44 -24.61 14.44
CA PRO A 57 -10.11 -24.57 15.03
C PRO A 57 -10.07 -25.33 16.37
N GLN A 58 -8.94 -25.93 16.76
CA GLN A 58 -8.85 -26.63 18.06
C GLN A 58 -8.83 -25.67 19.27
N ASP A 59 -8.28 -24.47 19.09
CA ASP A 59 -8.17 -23.44 20.12
C ASP A 59 -9.56 -22.84 20.47
N PRO A 60 -10.02 -22.95 21.74
CA PRO A 60 -11.31 -22.43 22.18
C PRO A 60 -11.52 -20.93 21.92
N ALA A 61 -10.45 -20.11 22.00
CA ALA A 61 -10.55 -18.68 21.75
C ALA A 61 -10.86 -18.40 20.27
N LYS A 62 -10.20 -19.12 19.36
CA LYS A 62 -10.44 -19.03 17.92
C LYS A 62 -11.80 -19.61 17.53
N GLN A 63 -12.24 -20.68 18.18
CA GLN A 63 -13.60 -21.22 18.00
C GLN A 63 -14.67 -20.16 18.29
N LYS A 64 -14.55 -19.45 19.42
CA LYS A 64 -15.50 -18.41 19.83
C LYS A 64 -15.59 -17.28 18.80
N LEU A 65 -14.45 -16.80 18.29
CA LEU A 65 -14.41 -15.75 17.27
C LEU A 65 -15.07 -16.17 15.95
N VAL A 66 -14.76 -17.38 15.47
CA VAL A 66 -15.34 -17.91 14.22
C VAL A 66 -16.86 -18.09 14.36
N ILE A 67 -17.32 -18.65 15.48
CA ILE A 67 -18.76 -18.81 15.74
C ILE A 67 -19.45 -17.44 15.83
N GLN A 68 -18.82 -16.46 16.47
CA GLN A 68 -19.34 -15.09 16.55
C GLN A 68 -19.47 -14.44 15.18
N ALA A 69 -18.48 -14.62 14.29
CA ALA A 69 -18.53 -14.11 12.92
C ALA A 69 -19.63 -14.79 12.08
N ILE A 70 -19.79 -16.11 12.21
CA ILE A 70 -20.87 -16.87 11.54
C ILE A 70 -22.25 -16.44 12.07
N ALA A 71 -22.38 -16.21 13.38
CA ALA A 71 -23.62 -15.75 13.96
C ALA A 71 -23.98 -14.32 13.51
N GLN A 72 -22.97 -13.45 13.30
CA GLN A 72 -23.16 -12.13 12.71
C GLN A 72 -23.60 -12.20 11.25
N SER A 73 -23.02 -13.09 10.43
CA SER A 73 -23.39 -13.20 9.01
C SER A 73 -24.81 -13.72 8.78
N ILE A 74 -25.33 -14.52 9.72
CA ILE A 74 -26.72 -15.03 9.71
C ILE A 74 -27.69 -14.03 10.37
N GLY A 75 -27.19 -12.91 10.93
CA GLY A 75 -28.02 -11.87 11.55
C GLY A 75 -28.51 -12.22 12.96
N LEU A 76 -27.93 -13.23 13.62
CA LEU A 76 -28.25 -13.60 15.01
C LEU A 76 -27.57 -12.69 16.04
N LEU A 77 -26.44 -12.07 15.66
CA LEU A 77 -25.75 -11.07 16.45
C LEU A 77 -25.71 -9.75 15.67
N GLY A 78 -25.96 -8.65 16.35
CA GLY A 78 -25.80 -7.32 15.77
C GLY A 78 -24.35 -7.08 15.28
N PRO A 79 -24.15 -6.15 14.33
CA PRO A 79 -22.80 -5.78 13.90
C PRO A 79 -21.96 -5.39 15.12
N SER A 80 -20.69 -5.79 15.11
CA SER A 80 -19.72 -5.47 16.16
C SER A 80 -19.88 -4.00 16.61
N LEU A 81 -20.14 -3.79 17.91
CA LEU A 81 -20.14 -2.46 18.52
C LEU A 81 -18.77 -1.77 18.47
N HIS A 82 -17.74 -2.46 17.99
CA HIS A 82 -16.50 -1.83 17.57
C HIS A 82 -16.74 -1.05 16.28
N LYS A 83 -17.54 0.02 16.39
CA LYS A 83 -17.41 1.17 15.49
C LYS A 83 -15.96 1.58 15.60
N ARG A 84 -15.17 1.37 14.55
CA ARG A 84 -13.95 2.16 14.37
C ARG A 84 -14.40 3.58 14.61
N ASN A 85 -13.84 4.22 15.63
CA ASN A 85 -14.07 5.62 15.87
C ASN A 85 -13.33 6.36 14.74
N THR A 86 -13.91 6.34 13.54
CA THR A 86 -13.52 7.19 12.44
C THR A 86 -13.88 8.58 12.92
N ARG A 87 -12.94 9.24 13.60
CA ARG A 87 -13.04 10.67 13.89
C ARG A 87 -13.21 11.33 12.53
N ASN A 88 -14.45 11.65 12.20
CA ASN A 88 -14.75 12.30 10.93
C ASN A 88 -14.12 13.68 11.01
N LEU A 89 -13.14 13.91 10.14
CA LEU A 89 -12.54 15.22 9.99
C LEU A 89 -13.65 16.23 9.67
N SER A 90 -13.63 17.39 10.33
CA SER A 90 -14.56 18.47 10.01
C SER A 90 -14.43 18.87 8.54
N CYS A 91 -15.54 19.24 7.90
CA CYS A 91 -15.53 19.71 6.50
C CYS A 91 -14.57 20.88 6.31
N LYS A 92 -14.59 21.85 7.23
CA LYS A 92 -13.67 23.00 7.24
C LYS A 92 -12.20 22.58 7.18
N LEU A 93 -11.81 21.59 7.98
CA LEU A 93 -10.43 21.12 8.00
C LEU A 93 -10.05 20.41 6.70
N LYS A 94 -10.96 19.65 6.08
CA LYS A 94 -10.69 19.04 4.77
C LYS A 94 -10.46 20.10 3.70
N ASP A 95 -11.28 21.15 3.70
CA ASP A 95 -11.14 22.27 2.76
C ASP A 95 -9.83 23.03 3.00
N ASP A 96 -9.44 23.24 4.25
CA ASP A 96 -8.16 23.87 4.60
C ASP A 96 -6.96 23.04 4.11
N ILE A 97 -7.02 21.71 4.22
CA ILE A 97 -5.97 20.80 3.72
C ILE A 97 -5.88 20.86 2.21
N VAL A 98 -7.03 20.86 1.51
CA VAL A 98 -7.06 21.00 0.04
C VAL A 98 -6.46 22.34 -0.38
N LYS A 99 -6.83 23.43 0.30
CA LYS A 99 -6.28 24.77 0.04
C LYS A 99 -4.77 24.80 0.28
N PHE A 100 -4.29 24.22 1.38
CA PHE A 100 -2.87 24.11 1.69
C PHE A 100 -2.09 23.43 0.56
N TYR A 101 -2.58 22.30 0.06
CA TYR A 101 -1.96 21.62 -1.07
C TYR A 101 -1.93 22.45 -2.37
N CYS A 102 -2.87 23.37 -2.54
CA CYS A 102 -2.99 24.21 -3.74
C CYS A 102 -2.25 25.54 -3.64
N ARG A 103 -1.55 25.83 -2.53
CA ARG A 103 -0.72 27.04 -2.43
C ARG A 103 0.54 26.89 -3.28
N ASP A 104 1.04 28.01 -3.80
CA ASP A 104 2.21 28.04 -4.69
C ASP A 104 3.54 27.73 -3.98
N ASP A 105 3.61 27.96 -2.66
CA ASP A 105 4.74 27.59 -1.81
C ASP A 105 4.76 26.11 -1.44
N ILE A 106 3.62 25.41 -1.52
CA ILE A 106 3.49 23.97 -1.23
C ILE A 106 3.54 23.13 -2.50
N SER A 107 2.89 23.59 -3.57
CA SER A 107 2.93 22.95 -4.88
C SER A 107 3.07 23.95 -6.01
N TYR A 108 3.91 23.63 -6.98
CA TYR A 108 4.12 24.44 -8.18
C TYR A 108 3.13 24.07 -9.28
N GLN A 109 2.43 25.05 -9.86
CA GLN A 109 1.54 24.82 -11.00
C GLN A 109 2.33 24.65 -12.30
N MET A 110 2.02 23.60 -13.05
CA MET A 110 2.65 23.36 -14.34
C MET A 110 2.27 24.47 -15.35
N PRO A 111 3.21 25.01 -16.13
CA PRO A 111 2.93 26.11 -17.06
C PRO A 111 2.30 25.63 -18.39
N GLY A 112 2.43 24.35 -18.75
CA GLY A 112 2.03 23.88 -20.08
C GLY A 112 0.52 23.72 -20.24
N LYS A 113 -0.05 24.21 -21.35
CA LYS A 113 -1.49 24.03 -21.65
C LYS A 113 -1.94 22.56 -21.72
N ARG A 114 -1.02 21.63 -22.01
CA ARG A 114 -1.26 20.18 -22.02
C ARG A 114 -1.10 19.53 -20.65
N ASP A 115 -0.59 20.25 -19.67
CA ASP A 115 -0.39 19.76 -18.30
C ASP A 115 -1.69 19.85 -17.49
N THR A 116 -2.78 19.34 -18.07
CA THR A 116 -4.09 19.28 -17.44
C THR A 116 -4.44 17.84 -17.07
N ILE A 117 -5.29 17.68 -16.07
CA ILE A 117 -5.87 16.39 -15.66
C ILE A 117 -7.38 16.56 -15.48
N VAL A 118 -8.13 15.56 -15.94
CA VAL A 118 -9.59 15.52 -15.76
C VAL A 118 -9.89 14.68 -14.53
N VAL A 119 -10.48 15.30 -13.51
CA VAL A 119 -10.88 14.66 -12.26
C VAL A 119 -12.40 14.52 -12.25
N ARG A 120 -12.91 13.38 -11.78
CA ARG A 120 -14.34 13.20 -11.52
C ARG A 120 -14.60 13.44 -10.04
N GLN A 121 -15.38 14.48 -9.71
CA GLN A 121 -15.87 14.74 -8.36
C GLN A 121 -17.40 14.75 -8.38
N ASN A 122 -18.04 13.96 -7.52
CA ASN A 122 -19.50 13.91 -7.37
C ASN A 122 -20.25 13.70 -8.71
N GLY A 123 -19.73 12.83 -9.57
CA GLY A 123 -20.31 12.56 -10.89
C GLY A 123 -20.01 13.58 -11.98
N THR A 124 -19.44 14.74 -11.63
CA THR A 124 -19.07 15.80 -12.58
C THR A 124 -17.60 15.71 -12.96
N LYS A 125 -17.29 15.89 -14.25
CA LYS A 125 -15.90 15.99 -14.73
C LYS A 125 -15.43 17.43 -14.65
N SER A 126 -14.32 17.68 -13.97
CA SER A 126 -13.64 18.97 -13.93
C SER A 126 -12.20 18.84 -14.43
N THR A 127 -11.78 19.78 -15.27
CA THR A 127 -10.40 19.83 -15.77
C THR A 127 -9.59 20.78 -14.91
N HIS A 128 -8.47 20.32 -14.37
CA HIS A 128 -7.57 21.10 -13.53
C HIS A 128 -6.15 21.10 -14.11
N GLN A 129 -5.42 22.19 -13.91
CA GLN A 129 -3.99 22.23 -14.20
C GLN A 129 -3.25 21.35 -13.19
N LYS A 130 -2.29 20.56 -13.68
CA LYS A 130 -1.41 19.75 -12.83
C LYS A 130 -0.56 20.66 -11.95
N ARG A 131 -0.40 20.26 -10.69
CA ARG A 131 0.51 20.87 -9.74
C ARG A 131 1.51 19.83 -9.24
N ILE A 132 2.75 20.23 -8.98
CA ILE A 132 3.81 19.38 -8.46
C ILE A 132 4.04 19.76 -7.01
N LEU A 133 3.85 18.80 -6.11
CA LEU A 133 4.15 18.98 -4.69
C LEU A 133 5.67 19.18 -4.50
N LEU A 134 6.04 20.27 -3.84
CA LEU A 134 7.45 20.63 -3.61
C LEU A 134 8.07 19.83 -2.47
N TYR A 135 7.27 19.47 -1.47
CA TYR A 135 7.65 18.71 -0.29
C TYR A 135 7.27 17.23 -0.39
N ASN A 136 7.91 16.39 0.43
CA ASN A 136 7.49 15.01 0.54
C ASN A 136 6.10 14.91 1.18
N ILE A 137 5.31 13.91 0.75
CA ILE A 137 3.99 13.67 1.33
C ILE A 137 4.04 13.35 2.84
N ARG A 138 5.21 12.94 3.33
CA ARG A 138 5.47 12.66 4.75
C ARG A 138 5.75 13.93 5.56
N GLU A 139 6.25 14.99 4.92
CA GLU A 139 6.65 16.27 5.52
C GLU A 139 5.52 17.30 5.46
N ALA A 140 4.73 17.29 4.38
CA ALA A 140 3.61 18.20 4.19
C ALA A 140 2.64 18.30 5.40
N PRO A 141 2.29 17.21 6.13
CA PRO A 141 1.48 17.30 7.34
C PRO A 141 2.16 18.08 8.46
N GLN A 142 3.49 17.97 8.61
CA GLN A 142 4.23 18.66 9.66
C GLN A 142 4.25 20.16 9.39
N LEU A 143 4.46 20.57 8.13
CA LEU A 143 4.38 21.97 7.69
C LEU A 143 2.99 22.57 7.94
N PHE A 144 1.94 21.83 7.56
CA PHE A 144 0.56 22.28 7.80
C PHE A 144 0.27 22.49 9.29
N LEU A 145 0.76 21.60 10.15
CA LEU A 145 0.59 21.71 11.61
C LEU A 145 1.44 22.83 12.22
N SER A 146 2.65 23.08 11.71
CA SER A 146 3.50 24.17 12.20
C SER A 146 2.94 25.55 11.89
N GLU A 147 2.32 25.72 10.72
CA GLU A 147 1.66 26.98 10.31
C GLU A 147 0.37 27.24 11.09
N ARG A 148 -0.34 26.17 11.47
CA ARG A 148 -1.59 26.22 12.21
C ARG A 148 -1.33 26.13 13.71
N SER A 149 -0.63 27.13 14.24
CA SER A 149 -0.23 27.22 15.65
C SER A 149 -1.41 26.92 16.60
N GLY A 150 -1.32 25.82 17.37
CA GLY A 150 -2.11 25.67 18.60
C GLY A 150 -3.28 24.69 18.61
N SER A 151 -3.53 23.91 17.55
CA SER A 151 -4.46 22.78 17.65
C SER A 151 -3.69 21.47 17.61
N ALA A 152 -3.64 20.74 18.73
CA ALA A 152 -3.25 19.33 18.78
C ALA A 152 -4.29 18.50 18.00
N LEU A 153 -4.32 18.68 16.69
CA LEU A 153 -5.15 17.95 15.77
C LEU A 153 -4.49 16.60 15.60
N ASP A 154 -5.10 15.58 16.20
CA ASP A 154 -4.75 14.17 16.01
C ASP A 154 -5.16 13.75 14.59
N LEU A 155 -4.36 14.23 13.64
CA LEU A 155 -4.57 14.05 12.23
C LEU A 155 -3.58 13.01 11.73
N SER A 156 -4.09 11.84 11.34
CA SER A 156 -3.24 10.79 10.80
C SER A 156 -2.57 11.26 9.51
N LYS A 157 -1.27 10.95 9.37
CA LYS A 157 -0.50 11.18 8.14
C LYS A 157 -1.17 10.55 6.91
N THR A 158 -1.81 9.38 7.08
CA THR A 158 -2.54 8.70 6.00
C THR A 158 -3.77 9.50 5.58
N SER A 159 -4.58 9.94 6.54
CA SER A 159 -5.78 10.75 6.25
C SER A 159 -5.43 12.10 5.63
N PHE A 160 -4.31 12.72 6.01
CA PHE A 160 -3.81 13.93 5.34
C PHE A 160 -3.48 13.66 3.87
N ALA A 161 -2.72 12.59 3.61
CA ALA A 161 -2.29 12.22 2.27
C ALA A 161 -3.46 11.85 1.34
N GLU A 162 -4.52 11.23 1.88
CA GLU A 162 -5.75 10.89 1.16
C GLU A 162 -6.56 12.12 0.75
N LEU A 163 -6.49 13.20 1.52
CA LEU A 163 -7.17 14.48 1.22
C LEU A 163 -6.46 15.31 0.15
N ARG A 164 -5.28 14.87 -0.30
CA ARG A 164 -4.57 15.53 -1.40
C ARG A 164 -5.39 15.42 -2.70
N PRO A 165 -5.66 16.56 -3.37
CA PRO A 165 -6.33 16.53 -4.67
C PRO A 165 -5.54 15.72 -5.72
N GLN A 166 -6.26 15.03 -6.61
CA GLN A 166 -5.63 14.20 -7.65
C GLN A 166 -4.75 15.02 -8.63
N TYR A 167 -5.07 16.31 -8.82
CA TYR A 167 -4.29 17.21 -9.67
C TYR A 167 -3.02 17.74 -9.00
N VAL A 168 -2.81 17.47 -7.70
CA VAL A 168 -1.55 17.73 -7.00
C VAL A 168 -0.74 16.44 -6.99
N MET A 169 0.27 16.37 -7.84
CA MET A 169 1.09 15.18 -8.07
C MET A 169 2.33 15.18 -7.18
N ILE A 170 2.79 14.00 -6.78
CA ILE A 170 4.09 13.84 -6.11
C ILE A 170 5.18 14.02 -7.16
N LYS A 171 6.27 14.67 -6.78
CA LYS A 171 7.50 14.75 -7.59
C LYS A 171 7.97 13.39 -8.11
N ALA A 172 7.86 12.32 -7.31
CA ALA A 172 8.23 10.95 -7.73
C ALA A 172 7.36 10.37 -8.87
N LEU A 173 6.13 10.85 -9.05
CA LEU A 173 5.25 10.45 -10.15
C LEU A 173 5.56 11.23 -11.44
N MET A 174 6.36 12.29 -11.34
CA MET A 174 6.88 12.95 -12.53
C MET A 174 7.98 12.08 -13.11
N GLY A 175 7.82 11.68 -14.36
CA GLY A 175 8.81 10.95 -15.14
C GLY A 175 10.01 11.82 -15.51
N HIS A 176 10.60 12.54 -14.55
CA HIS A 176 11.85 13.27 -14.71
C HIS A 176 12.98 12.25 -14.89
N ARG A 177 13.11 11.73 -16.11
CA ARG A 177 14.22 10.87 -16.52
C ARG A 177 15.48 11.67 -16.89
N VAL A 178 15.44 13.00 -16.80
CA VAL A 178 16.55 13.85 -17.24
C VAL A 178 16.76 14.99 -16.23
N CYS A 179 17.84 14.93 -15.45
CA CYS A 179 18.37 16.14 -14.82
C CYS A 179 19.11 16.92 -15.90
N VAL A 180 18.79 18.20 -16.06
CA VAL A 180 19.53 19.14 -16.95
C VAL A 180 20.61 19.92 -16.18
N CYS A 181 21.04 19.39 -15.04
CA CYS A 181 22.05 20.03 -14.22
C CYS A 181 23.46 19.71 -14.72
N ALA A 182 24.38 20.68 -14.57
CA ALA A 182 25.78 20.52 -14.99
C ALA A 182 26.44 19.25 -14.42
N TYR A 183 26.09 18.84 -13.19
CA TYR A 183 26.59 17.60 -12.60
C TYR A 183 26.25 16.34 -13.40
N HIS A 184 25.02 16.24 -13.91
CA HIS A 184 24.62 15.08 -14.74
C HIS A 184 25.16 15.22 -16.15
N GLU A 185 25.11 16.42 -16.71
CA GLU A 185 25.54 16.66 -18.09
C GLU A 185 27.06 16.48 -18.26
N ASN A 186 27.88 16.93 -17.32
CA ASN A 186 29.34 16.73 -17.37
C ASN A 186 29.72 15.25 -17.35
N VAL A 187 29.04 14.46 -16.52
CA VAL A 187 29.24 13.01 -16.50
C VAL A 187 28.84 12.40 -17.84
N ASN A 188 27.69 12.76 -18.40
CA ASN A 188 27.26 12.25 -19.71
C ASN A 188 28.24 12.61 -20.84
N LEU A 189 28.74 13.85 -20.88
CA LEU A 189 29.70 14.30 -21.89
C LEU A 189 31.04 13.53 -21.81
N LEU A 190 31.51 13.24 -20.59
CA LEU A 190 32.71 12.41 -20.38
C LEU A 190 32.48 10.96 -20.84
N LEU A 191 31.31 10.39 -20.55
CA LEU A 191 30.95 9.05 -21.00
C LEU A 191 30.89 8.97 -22.53
N GLU A 192 30.33 9.98 -23.19
CA GLU A 192 30.27 10.04 -24.65
C GLU A 192 31.67 10.12 -25.28
N ALA A 193 32.58 10.89 -24.69
CA ALA A 193 33.98 10.95 -25.13
C ALA A 193 34.68 9.59 -24.94
N LEU A 194 34.52 8.95 -23.79
CA LEU A 194 35.13 7.65 -23.49
C LEU A 194 34.55 6.50 -24.32
N ALA A 195 33.26 6.54 -24.65
CA ALA A 195 32.57 5.48 -25.39
C ALA A 195 33.21 5.19 -26.75
N LYS A 196 33.88 6.17 -27.37
CA LYS A 196 34.60 6.01 -28.64
C LYS A 196 35.88 5.15 -28.52
N HIS A 197 36.35 4.91 -27.29
CA HIS A 197 37.64 4.28 -26.99
C HIS A 197 37.54 3.04 -26.09
N VAL A 198 36.33 2.60 -25.73
CA VAL A 198 36.07 1.38 -24.94
C VAL A 198 35.52 0.28 -25.85
N LYS A 199 36.09 -0.93 -25.79
CA LYS A 199 35.56 -2.10 -26.50
C LYS A 199 34.30 -2.62 -25.78
N GLY A 200 33.20 -2.83 -26.52
CA GLY A 200 31.99 -3.50 -25.97
C GLY A 200 30.65 -2.76 -26.14
N GLY A 201 30.64 -1.59 -26.78
CA GLY A 201 29.40 -0.87 -27.09
C GLY A 201 28.96 0.10 -25.99
N PHE A 202 28.23 1.11 -26.43
CA PHE A 202 27.87 2.35 -25.75
C PHE A 202 27.18 2.12 -24.38
N CYS A 203 27.74 2.68 -23.30
CA CYS A 203 27.00 2.88 -22.05
C CYS A 203 26.21 4.18 -22.15
N SER A 204 24.95 4.10 -22.56
CA SER A 204 24.02 5.24 -22.61
C SER A 204 23.52 5.69 -21.24
N ASP A 205 23.72 4.88 -20.19
CA ASP A 205 23.25 5.13 -18.85
C ASP A 205 24.38 4.89 -17.85
N LEU A 206 24.51 5.76 -16.84
CA LEU A 206 25.51 5.65 -15.79
C LEU A 206 25.33 4.34 -14.99
N HIS A 207 24.12 3.81 -14.89
CA HIS A 207 23.89 2.50 -14.26
C HIS A 207 24.57 1.36 -15.04
N THR A 208 24.52 1.40 -16.37
CA THR A 208 25.22 0.46 -17.25
C THR A 208 26.73 0.72 -17.19
N PHE A 209 27.13 1.99 -17.09
CA PHE A 209 28.53 2.40 -16.99
C PHE A 209 29.18 1.98 -15.68
N THR A 210 28.54 2.14 -14.53
CA THR A 210 29.07 1.74 -13.21
C THR A 210 29.27 0.22 -13.11
N SER A 211 28.33 -0.56 -13.66
CA SER A 211 28.45 -2.01 -13.78
C SER A 211 29.54 -2.44 -14.78
N SER A 212 29.81 -1.60 -15.78
CA SER A 212 30.87 -1.82 -16.77
C SER A 212 32.22 -1.28 -16.30
N LEU A 213 32.27 -0.27 -15.43
CA LEU A 213 33.46 0.40 -14.89
C LEU A 213 34.39 -0.56 -14.17
N ILE A 214 33.80 -1.49 -13.41
CA ILE A 214 34.52 -2.60 -12.76
C ILE A 214 35.23 -3.49 -13.80
N LYS A 215 34.78 -3.45 -15.07
CA LYS A 215 35.40 -4.12 -16.22
C LYS A 215 36.18 -3.15 -17.14
N VAL A 216 36.07 -1.83 -16.96
CA VAL A 216 36.63 -0.80 -17.86
C VAL A 216 38.15 -0.78 -17.80
N GLU A 217 38.78 -1.03 -16.65
CA GLU A 217 40.25 -1.18 -16.59
C GLU A 217 40.77 -2.29 -17.50
N GLY A 218 39.96 -3.33 -17.78
CA GLY A 218 40.30 -4.41 -18.71
C GLY A 218 39.83 -4.20 -20.16
N ASN A 219 39.00 -3.19 -20.44
CA ASN A 219 38.36 -2.98 -21.75
C ASN A 219 38.82 -1.70 -22.49
N ILE A 220 39.64 -0.86 -21.85
CA ILE A 220 40.26 0.30 -22.50
C ILE A 220 41.40 -0.17 -23.41
N VAL A 221 41.36 0.24 -24.67
CA VAL A 221 42.30 -0.21 -25.70
C VAL A 221 43.71 0.33 -25.47
N ASP A 222 43.82 1.59 -25.05
CA ASP A 222 45.08 2.26 -24.70
C ASP A 222 44.80 3.53 -23.89
N PHE A 223 45.46 3.68 -22.74
CA PHE A 223 45.33 4.82 -21.83
C PHE A 223 46.07 6.08 -22.28
N THR A 224 46.95 5.96 -23.27
CA THR A 224 47.80 7.06 -23.77
C THR A 224 47.15 7.86 -24.90
N ILE A 225 46.03 7.39 -25.44
CA ILE A 225 45.29 8.07 -26.50
C ILE A 225 44.86 9.46 -26.03
N LYS A 226 45.14 10.47 -26.85
CA LYS A 226 44.64 11.84 -26.64
C LYS A 226 43.18 11.92 -27.05
N ILE A 227 42.37 12.51 -26.18
CA ILE A 227 40.94 12.72 -26.38
C ILE A 227 40.54 14.14 -25.97
N GLN A 228 39.44 14.59 -26.57
CA GLN A 228 38.78 15.84 -26.25
C GLN A 228 37.41 15.51 -25.67
N TRP A 229 37.02 16.25 -24.63
CA TRP A 229 35.69 16.16 -24.04
C TRP A 229 35.17 17.55 -23.69
N LEU A 230 33.85 17.67 -23.65
CA LEU A 230 33.20 18.90 -23.26
C LEU A 230 32.80 18.83 -21.79
N GLN A 231 32.81 19.98 -21.12
CA GLN A 231 32.32 20.12 -19.76
C GLN A 231 31.69 21.48 -19.53
N TRP A 232 30.67 21.53 -18.69
CA TRP A 232 30.12 22.77 -18.16
C TRP A 232 30.97 23.27 -17.01
N THR A 233 31.47 24.49 -17.13
CA THR A 233 32.14 25.24 -16.08
C THR A 233 31.32 26.49 -15.74
N ASN A 234 31.50 27.02 -14.54
CA ASN A 234 30.80 28.21 -14.10
C ASN A 234 31.80 29.37 -14.03
N ASN A 235 31.83 30.17 -15.09
CA ASN A 235 32.70 31.33 -15.20
C ASN A 235 31.87 32.58 -14.87
N ASN A 236 32.21 33.27 -13.79
CA ASN A 236 31.56 34.52 -13.37
C ASN A 236 30.03 34.44 -13.22
N GLY A 237 29.51 33.30 -12.76
CA GLY A 237 28.07 33.10 -12.54
C GLY A 237 27.29 32.73 -13.80
N ARG A 238 27.96 32.56 -14.95
CA ARG A 238 27.39 32.05 -16.19
C ARG A 238 27.96 30.67 -16.47
N SER A 239 27.06 29.70 -16.68
CA SER A 239 27.45 28.37 -17.12
C SER A 239 27.85 28.42 -18.60
N GLU A 240 29.06 28.00 -18.90
CA GLU A 240 29.60 27.91 -20.26
C GLU A 240 30.13 26.51 -20.52
N LYS A 241 30.08 26.08 -21.78
CA LYS A 241 30.55 24.76 -22.20
C LYS A 241 31.96 24.92 -22.75
N GLU A 242 32.93 24.36 -22.06
CA GLU A 242 34.34 24.42 -22.42
C GLU A 242 34.80 23.07 -22.97
N GLU A 243 35.70 23.13 -23.95
CA GLU A 243 36.39 21.96 -24.48
C GLU A 243 37.69 21.75 -23.71
N SER A 244 37.90 20.54 -23.23
CA SER A 244 39.09 20.12 -22.50
C SER A 244 39.77 19.00 -23.25
N GLU A 245 41.10 19.02 -23.24
CA GLU A 245 41.94 18.00 -23.88
C GLU A 245 42.79 17.26 -22.84
N GLY A 246 43.05 15.99 -23.10
CA GLY A 246 43.89 15.17 -22.24
C GLY A 246 44.03 13.75 -22.77
N THR A 247 44.50 12.84 -21.93
CA THR A 247 44.54 11.41 -22.26
C THR A 247 43.29 10.69 -21.77
N VAL A 248 43.00 9.50 -22.31
CA VAL A 248 41.95 8.61 -21.79
C VAL A 248 42.12 8.41 -20.27
N LYS A 249 43.35 8.25 -19.79
CA LYS A 249 43.65 8.16 -18.35
C LYS A 249 43.20 9.41 -17.58
N SER A 250 43.53 10.60 -18.08
CA SER A 250 43.14 11.87 -17.45
C SER A 250 41.62 12.03 -17.40
N CYS A 251 40.92 11.64 -18.45
CA CYS A 251 39.46 11.71 -18.51
C CYS A 251 38.79 10.73 -17.53
N VAL A 252 39.29 9.49 -17.41
CA VAL A 252 38.80 8.52 -16.41
C VAL A 252 39.04 9.00 -14.98
N GLN A 253 40.22 9.59 -14.71
CA GLN A 253 40.52 10.19 -13.40
C GLN A 253 39.59 11.36 -13.09
N HIS A 254 39.33 12.21 -14.08
CA HIS A 254 38.40 13.33 -13.94
C HIS A 254 36.97 12.84 -13.68
N LEU A 255 36.50 11.84 -14.44
CA LEU A 255 35.21 11.20 -14.21
C LEU A 255 35.10 10.60 -12.80
N SER A 256 36.13 9.92 -12.31
CA SER A 256 36.20 9.38 -10.95
C SER A 256 36.01 10.47 -9.88
N SER A 257 36.59 11.65 -10.09
CA SER A 257 36.43 12.79 -9.18
C SER A 257 34.99 13.34 -9.15
N LEU A 258 34.26 13.25 -10.28
CA LEU A 258 32.88 13.74 -10.40
C LEU A 258 31.83 12.73 -9.94
N ILE A 259 32.15 11.43 -9.96
CA ILE A 259 31.21 10.35 -9.59
C ILE A 259 30.66 10.57 -8.18
N GLN A 260 31.47 10.96 -7.20
CA GLN A 260 30.98 11.16 -5.84
C GLN A 260 29.92 12.27 -5.76
N GLN A 261 30.15 13.39 -6.44
CA GLN A 261 29.20 14.50 -6.51
C GLN A 261 27.93 14.09 -7.26
N TYR A 262 28.09 13.39 -8.38
CA TYR A 262 26.97 12.83 -9.15
C TYR A 262 26.10 11.90 -8.30
N LEU A 263 26.70 10.92 -7.62
CA LEU A 263 25.97 9.94 -6.80
C LEU A 263 25.25 10.65 -5.65
N SER A 264 25.91 11.60 -4.97
CA SER A 264 25.26 12.39 -3.93
C SER A 264 24.03 13.14 -4.48
N HIS A 265 24.12 13.69 -5.70
CA HIS A 265 23.02 14.41 -6.31
C HIS A 265 21.89 13.51 -6.85
N VAL A 266 22.20 12.24 -7.17
CA VAL A 266 21.19 11.24 -7.59
C VAL A 266 20.49 10.60 -6.40
N PHE A 267 21.22 10.25 -5.34
CA PHE A 267 20.67 9.52 -4.19
C PHE A 267 20.11 10.40 -3.08
N ILE A 268 20.43 11.70 -3.06
CA ILE A 268 19.89 12.67 -2.08
C ILE A 268 18.67 13.43 -2.66
N LYS A 269 18.08 12.96 -3.78
CA LYS A 269 16.90 13.59 -4.39
C LYS A 269 15.56 13.09 -3.87
#